data_AF-A0A7X9NH11-F1
#
_entry.id   AF-A0A7X9NH11-F1
#
_cell.length_a   1.000
_cell.length_b   1.000
_cell.length_c   1.000
_cell.angle_alpha   90.00
_cell.angle_beta   90.00
_cell.angle_gamma   90.00
#
_symmetry.space_group_name_H-M   'P 1'
#
loop_
_entity.id
_entity.type
_entity.pdbx_description
1 polymer ?
#
loop_
_entity_poly.entity_id
_entity_poly.type
_entity_poly.pdbx_seq_one_letter_code
_entity_poly.pdbx_strand_id
1 'polypeptide(L)'
;MKKHEYIVNKNKCKNPNAVKFIRYIQIASIIVVLLVLLYTALMSLITHVDFATIISENASITCGFILAMQAIVTFYVTKNMRKEVSDLENFETNRFRLLMIAISSFATVNYIIGILSVIALVKFYKWKGSFSLSDMFTEIKKESHLNDSILLFIVYLLLCTLQWIIGSMVIR
;
A
#
# COMPACT_ATOMS: atom_id res chain seq x y z
N MET A 1 2.80 -19.76 16.20
CA MET A 1 2.05 -18.90 17.15
C MET A 1 1.56 -19.69 18.37
N LYS A 2 1.51 -19.11 19.58
CA LYS A 2 0.96 -19.78 20.78
C LYS A 2 -0.59 -19.83 20.71
N LYS A 3 -1.22 -20.90 21.21
CA LYS A 3 -2.69 -21.10 21.15
C LYS A 3 -3.50 -19.92 21.71
N HIS A 4 -2.99 -19.25 22.74
CA HIS A 4 -3.61 -18.07 23.33
C HIS A 4 -3.61 -16.86 22.39
N GLU A 5 -2.49 -16.57 21.72
CA GLU A 5 -2.35 -15.46 20.75
C GLU A 5 -3.30 -15.64 19.56
N TYR A 6 -3.43 -16.88 19.05
CA TYR A 6 -4.38 -17.20 17.98
C TYR A 6 -5.82 -16.85 18.38
N ILE A 7 -6.24 -17.19 19.60
CA ILE A 7 -7.60 -16.92 20.10
C ILE A 7 -7.83 -15.41 20.24
N VAL A 8 -6.85 -14.67 20.75
CA VAL A 8 -6.91 -13.20 20.87
C VAL A 8 -7.05 -12.56 19.49
N ASN A 9 -6.22 -12.94 18.52
CA ASN A 9 -6.27 -12.40 17.16
C ASN A 9 -7.56 -12.78 16.42
N LYS A 10 -8.05 -14.01 16.63
CA LYS A 10 -9.35 -14.46 16.10
C LYS A 10 -10.49 -13.61 16.65
N ASN A 11 -10.44 -13.21 17.92
CA ASN A 11 -11.43 -12.33 18.52
C ASN A 11 -11.36 -10.90 17.96
N LYS A 12 -10.16 -10.40 17.62
CA LYS A 12 -9.93 -9.13 16.91
C LYS A 12 -10.32 -9.19 15.42
N CYS A 13 -10.37 -10.38 14.81
CA CYS A 13 -10.82 -10.58 13.43
C CYS A 13 -12.36 -10.49 13.32
N LYS A 14 -12.86 -9.75 12.33
CA LYS A 14 -14.29 -9.61 12.02
C LYS A 14 -14.75 -10.65 11.01
N ASN A 15 -14.00 -10.83 9.92
CA ASN A 15 -14.32 -11.81 8.88
C ASN A 15 -13.03 -12.36 8.23
N PRO A 16 -12.66 -13.62 8.47
CA PRO A 16 -11.46 -14.23 7.88
C PRO A 16 -11.57 -14.36 6.35
N ASN A 17 -12.78 -14.45 5.78
CA ASN A 17 -12.98 -14.50 4.33
C ASN A 17 -12.73 -13.13 3.64
N ALA A 18 -12.50 -12.05 4.41
CA ALA A 18 -12.16 -10.74 3.86
C ALA A 18 -10.72 -10.67 3.32
N VAL A 19 -9.90 -11.71 3.49
CA VAL A 19 -8.56 -11.82 2.87
C VAL A 19 -8.59 -11.64 1.34
N LYS A 20 -9.73 -11.92 0.68
CA LYS A 20 -9.92 -11.67 -0.75
C LYS A 20 -9.67 -10.20 -1.15
N PHE A 21 -9.91 -9.23 -0.27
CA PHE A 21 -9.65 -7.82 -0.56
C PHE A 21 -8.14 -7.53 -0.64
N ILE A 22 -7.31 -8.24 0.12
CA ILE A 22 -5.83 -8.17 -0.02
C ILE A 22 -5.40 -8.69 -1.40
N ARG A 23 -6.05 -9.74 -1.90
CA ARG A 23 -5.82 -10.24 -3.26
C ARG A 23 -6.24 -9.23 -4.33
N TYR A 24 -7.34 -8.50 -4.13
CA TYR A 24 -7.74 -7.44 -5.05
C TYR A 24 -6.76 -6.28 -5.06
N ILE A 25 -6.20 -5.90 -3.91
CA ILE A 25 -5.12 -4.89 -3.83
C ILE A 25 -3.91 -5.34 -4.66
N GLN A 26 -3.47 -6.60 -4.55
CA GLN A 26 -2.36 -7.15 -5.35
C GLN A 26 -2.62 -7.04 -6.86
N ILE A 27 -3.84 -7.41 -7.30
CA ILE A 27 -4.21 -7.36 -8.72
C ILE A 27 -4.26 -5.90 -9.20
N ALA A 28 -4.87 -5.01 -8.41
CA ALA A 28 -4.92 -3.59 -8.73
C ALA A 28 -3.53 -2.98 -8.86
N SER A 29 -2.59 -3.35 -7.99
CA SER A 29 -1.19 -2.93 -8.10
C SER A 29 -0.57 -3.29 -9.45
N ILE A 30 -0.76 -4.52 -9.94
CA ILE A 30 -0.22 -4.96 -11.24
C ILE A 30 -0.87 -4.16 -12.37
N ILE A 31 -2.20 -4.00 -12.34
CA ILE A 31 -2.93 -3.26 -13.37
C ILE A 31 -2.42 -1.83 -13.48
N VAL A 32 -2.23 -1.16 -12.34
CA VAL A 32 -1.71 0.21 -12.28
C VAL A 32 -0.33 0.32 -12.94
N VAL A 33 0.59 -0.60 -12.66
CA VAL A 33 1.92 -0.62 -13.29
C VAL A 33 1.80 -0.79 -14.81
N LEU A 34 0.97 -1.73 -15.26
CA LEU A 34 0.75 -1.96 -16.69
C LEU A 34 0.15 -0.75 -17.40
N LEU A 35 -0.79 -0.05 -16.77
CA LEU A 35 -1.41 1.17 -17.32
C LEU A 35 -0.39 2.30 -17.47
N VAL A 36 0.49 2.49 -16.48
CA VAL A 36 1.55 3.51 -16.55
C VAL A 36 2.53 3.19 -17.68
N LEU A 37 2.98 1.93 -17.79
CA LEU A 37 3.89 1.52 -18.86
C LEU A 37 3.24 1.68 -20.24
N LEU A 38 1.98 1.26 -20.38
CA LEU A 38 1.22 1.41 -21.63
C LEU A 38 1.07 2.89 -22.01
N TYR A 39 0.71 3.75 -21.05
CA TYR A 39 0.57 5.19 -21.29
C TYR A 39 1.88 5.83 -21.75
N THR A 40 3.00 5.52 -21.08
CA THR A 40 4.32 6.04 -21.46
C THR A 40 4.74 5.55 -22.85
N ALA A 41 4.51 4.27 -23.17
CA ALA A 41 4.83 3.71 -24.48
C ALA A 41 3.98 4.36 -25.59
N LEU A 42 2.68 4.54 -25.36
CA LEU A 42 1.79 5.23 -26.30
C LEU A 42 2.23 6.68 -26.54
N MET A 43 2.62 7.39 -25.48
CA MET A 43 3.15 8.75 -25.62
C MET A 43 4.42 8.77 -26.46
N SER A 44 5.34 7.82 -26.28
CA SER A 44 6.55 7.71 -27.10
C SER A 44 6.26 7.48 -28.58
N LEU A 45 5.27 6.64 -28.89
CA LEU A 45 4.86 6.40 -30.27
C LEU A 45 4.21 7.63 -30.91
N ILE A 46 3.40 8.37 -30.15
CA ILE A 46 2.67 9.55 -30.66
C ILE A 46 3.60 10.75 -30.85
N THR A 47 4.52 11.00 -29.91
CA THR A 47 5.40 12.17 -29.95
C THR A 47 6.67 11.94 -30.75
N HIS A 48 6.97 10.68 -31.12
CA HIS A 48 8.25 10.27 -31.74
C HIS A 48 9.48 10.67 -30.92
N VAL A 49 9.31 10.78 -29.60
CA VAL A 49 10.38 11.10 -28.65
C VAL A 49 10.80 9.83 -27.92
N ASP A 50 12.11 9.70 -27.68
CA ASP A 50 12.67 8.58 -26.92
C ASP A 50 12.12 8.51 -25.50
N PHE A 51 11.99 7.28 -25.00
CA PHE A 51 11.42 6.97 -23.69
C PHE A 51 12.11 7.71 -22.54
N ALA A 52 13.44 7.86 -22.60
CA ALA A 52 14.22 8.56 -21.57
C ALA A 52 13.83 10.04 -21.48
N THR A 53 13.72 10.71 -22.63
CA THR A 53 13.38 12.13 -22.75
C THR A 53 11.94 12.37 -22.28
N ILE A 54 11.02 11.47 -22.62
CA ILE A 54 9.62 11.55 -22.18
C ILE A 54 9.49 11.47 -20.66
N ILE A 55 10.28 10.61 -20.01
CA ILE A 55 10.25 10.49 -18.55
C ILE A 55 10.82 11.73 -17.87
N SER A 56 11.87 12.34 -18.44
CA SER A 56 12.51 13.52 -17.84
C SER A 56 11.73 14.81 -18.05
N GLU A 57 11.05 14.97 -19.18
CA GLU A 57 10.42 16.24 -19.55
C GLU A 57 8.92 16.29 -19.25
N ASN A 58 8.27 15.14 -19.09
CA ASN A 58 6.84 15.09 -18.81
C ASN A 58 6.57 14.73 -17.34
N ALA A 59 6.32 15.77 -16.53
CA ALA A 59 6.02 15.62 -15.11
C ALA A 59 4.79 14.72 -14.82
N SER A 60 3.81 14.64 -15.73
CA SER A 60 2.68 13.71 -15.57
C SER A 60 3.11 12.26 -15.69
N ILE A 61 4.04 11.96 -16.60
CA ILE A 61 4.61 10.62 -16.77
C ILE A 61 5.50 10.28 -15.57
N THR A 62 6.34 11.21 -15.11
CA THR A 62 7.13 11.03 -13.88
C THR A 62 6.24 10.73 -12.67
N CYS A 63 5.14 11.47 -12.49
CA CYS A 63 4.11 11.17 -11.48
C CYS A 63 3.49 9.78 -11.66
N GLY A 64 3.22 9.37 -12.90
CA GLY A 64 2.79 8.01 -13.23
C GLY A 64 3.77 6.94 -12.76
N PHE A 65 5.08 7.15 -12.96
CA PHE A 65 6.11 6.22 -12.49
C PHE A 65 6.21 6.15 -10.97
N ILE A 66 6.06 7.27 -10.26
CA ILE A 66 6.02 7.28 -8.79
C ILE A 66 4.82 6.48 -8.29
N LEU A 67 3.66 6.65 -8.93
CA LEU A 67 2.45 5.88 -8.65
C LEU A 67 2.66 4.38 -8.93
N ALA A 68 3.32 4.02 -10.03
CA ALA A 68 3.70 2.64 -10.33
C ALA A 68 4.67 2.05 -9.29
N MET A 69 5.67 2.82 -8.83
CA MET A 69 6.58 2.39 -7.77
C MET A 69 5.84 2.15 -6.44
N GLN A 70 4.92 3.04 -6.07
CA GLN A 70 4.05 2.84 -4.91
C GLN A 70 3.21 1.56 -5.04
N ALA A 71 2.68 1.30 -6.25
CA ALA A 71 1.92 0.08 -6.54
C ALA A 71 2.78 -1.19 -6.44
N ILE A 72 4.03 -1.16 -6.90
CA ILE A 72 5.00 -2.27 -6.78
C ILE A 72 5.31 -2.57 -5.30
N VAL A 73 5.62 -1.53 -4.51
CA VAL A 73 5.86 -1.70 -3.06
C VAL A 73 4.62 -2.30 -2.40
N THR A 74 3.43 -1.79 -2.73
CA THR A 74 2.15 -2.32 -2.24
C THR A 74 1.94 -3.78 -2.61
N PHE A 75 2.30 -4.18 -3.85
CA PHE A 75 2.20 -5.57 -4.29
C PHE A 75 3.06 -6.50 -3.44
N TYR A 76 4.33 -6.15 -3.19
CA TYR A 76 5.22 -6.98 -2.38
C TYR A 76 4.77 -7.08 -0.93
N VAL A 77 4.35 -5.96 -0.34
CA VAL A 77 3.81 -5.95 1.03
C VAL A 77 2.58 -6.84 1.11
N THR A 78 1.58 -6.61 0.25
CA THR A 78 0.36 -7.40 0.27
C THR A 78 0.57 -8.87 -0.08
N LYS A 79 1.58 -9.22 -0.89
CA LYS A 79 1.99 -10.61 -1.17
C LYS A 79 2.39 -11.35 0.10
N ASN A 80 3.19 -10.72 0.95
CA ASN A 80 3.61 -11.29 2.23
C ASN A 80 2.43 -11.34 3.22
N MET A 81 1.68 -10.23 3.33
CA MET A 81 0.51 -10.13 4.21
C MET A 81 -0.53 -11.21 3.93
N ARG A 82 -0.75 -11.61 2.67
CA ARG A 82 -1.80 -12.59 2.32
C ARG A 82 -1.65 -13.92 3.06
N LYS A 83 -0.41 -14.38 3.28
CA LYS A 83 -0.13 -15.61 4.03
C LYS A 83 -0.36 -15.37 5.52
N GLU A 84 0.31 -14.35 6.06
CA GLU A 84 0.26 -13.99 7.49
C GLU A 84 -1.18 -13.71 7.98
N VAL A 85 -1.98 -12.98 7.20
CA VAL A 85 -3.36 -12.62 7.54
C VAL A 85 -4.29 -13.84 7.52
N SER A 86 -4.04 -14.82 6.66
CA SER A 86 -4.80 -16.08 6.65
C SER A 86 -4.55 -16.89 7.93
N ASP A 87 -3.31 -16.85 8.42
CA ASP A 87 -2.87 -17.59 9.60
C ASP A 87 -3.05 -16.80 10.92
N LEU A 88 -3.56 -15.57 10.82
CA LEU A 88 -3.71 -14.60 11.92
C LEU A 88 -2.37 -14.29 12.63
N GLU A 89 -1.26 -14.43 11.90
CA GLU A 89 0.07 -14.06 12.34
C GLU A 89 0.34 -12.57 12.08
N ASN A 90 1.19 -11.97 12.91
CA ASN A 90 1.62 -10.58 12.79
C ASN A 90 0.43 -9.61 12.63
N PHE A 91 -0.58 -9.76 13.48
CA PHE A 91 -1.90 -9.17 13.25
C PHE A 91 -1.87 -7.64 13.27
N GLU A 92 -1.21 -7.03 14.27
CA GLU A 92 -1.11 -5.57 14.32
C GLU A 92 -0.10 -5.02 13.30
N THR A 93 0.98 -5.76 13.00
CA THR A 93 1.88 -5.41 11.89
C THR A 93 1.13 -5.35 10.56
N ASN A 94 0.28 -6.34 10.28
CA ASN A 94 -0.52 -6.38 9.06
C ASN A 94 -1.61 -5.31 9.03
N ARG A 95 -2.19 -4.99 10.19
CA ARG A 95 -3.11 -3.85 10.31
C ARG A 95 -2.41 -2.53 9.98
N PHE A 96 -1.22 -2.31 10.53
CA PHE A 96 -0.42 -1.12 10.28
C PHE A 96 -0.01 -1.01 8.81
N ARG A 97 0.50 -2.10 8.21
CA ARG A 97 0.86 -2.14 6.79
C ARG A 97 -0.32 -1.74 5.89
N LEU A 98 -1.52 -2.27 6.16
CA LEU A 98 -2.74 -1.91 5.41
C LEU A 98 -3.13 -0.44 5.61
N LEU A 99 -2.98 0.09 6.82
CA LEU A 99 -3.22 1.52 7.11
C LEU A 99 -2.24 2.42 6.35
N MET A 100 -0.97 2.04 6.29
CA MET A 100 0.05 2.74 5.50
C MET A 100 -0.23 2.69 4.00
N ILE A 101 -0.64 1.55 3.48
CA ILE A 101 -1.07 1.43 2.08
C ILE A 101 -2.27 2.36 1.82
N ALA A 102 -3.28 2.37 2.70
CA ALA A 102 -4.45 3.22 2.53
C ALA A 102 -4.07 4.71 2.47
N ILE A 103 -3.35 5.20 3.48
CA ILE A 103 -2.96 6.62 3.57
C ILE A 103 -2.07 7.03 2.39
N SER A 104 -1.04 6.23 2.10
CA SER A 104 -0.12 6.53 1.00
C SER A 104 -0.82 6.51 -0.35
N SER A 105 -1.74 5.58 -0.58
CA SER A 105 -2.48 5.50 -1.85
C SER A 105 -3.39 6.70 -2.06
N PHE A 106 -4.02 7.23 -1.00
CA PHE A 106 -4.77 8.49 -1.14
C PHE A 106 -3.84 9.68 -1.39
N ALA A 107 -2.72 9.75 -0.67
CA ALA A 107 -1.73 10.81 -0.86
C ALA A 107 -1.11 10.81 -2.27
N THR A 108 -0.95 9.63 -2.88
CA THR A 108 -0.45 9.49 -4.26
C THR A 108 -1.56 9.45 -5.32
N VAL A 109 -2.82 9.75 -4.96
CA VAL A 109 -3.97 9.78 -5.89
C VAL A 109 -4.30 8.39 -6.48
N ASN A 110 -3.78 7.31 -5.90
CA ASN A 110 -4.12 5.94 -6.25
C ASN A 110 -5.40 5.47 -5.53
N TYR A 111 -6.53 6.08 -5.89
CA TYR A 111 -7.81 5.89 -5.19
C TYR A 111 -8.31 4.44 -5.18
N ILE A 112 -8.07 3.67 -6.24
CA ILE A 112 -8.52 2.27 -6.33
C ILE A 112 -7.88 1.45 -5.21
N ILE A 113 -6.56 1.54 -5.05
CA ILE A 113 -5.83 0.84 -3.99
C ILE A 113 -6.23 1.39 -2.62
N GLY A 114 -6.37 2.71 -2.48
CA GLY A 114 -6.81 3.34 -1.23
C GLY A 114 -8.16 2.81 -0.74
N ILE A 115 -9.17 2.81 -1.62
CA ILE A 115 -10.53 2.33 -1.30
C ILE A 115 -10.52 0.84 -0.96
N LEU A 116 -9.83 0.00 -1.74
CA LEU A 116 -9.73 -1.43 -1.45
C LEU A 116 -9.05 -1.69 -0.11
N SER A 117 -8.05 -0.88 0.26
CA SER A 117 -7.34 -0.97 1.54
C SER A 117 -8.24 -0.58 2.71
N VAL A 118 -9.05 0.48 2.57
CA VAL A 118 -10.06 0.86 3.57
C VAL A 118 -11.10 -0.24 3.73
N ILE A 119 -11.60 -0.81 2.64
CA ILE A 119 -12.56 -1.93 2.68
C ILE A 119 -11.94 -3.14 3.40
N ALA A 120 -10.68 -3.47 3.10
CA ALA A 120 -9.96 -4.55 3.78
C ALA A 120 -9.82 -4.27 5.29
N LEU A 121 -9.44 -3.04 5.68
CA LEU A 121 -9.32 -2.63 7.08
C LEU A 121 -10.63 -2.76 7.85
N VAL A 122 -11.75 -2.30 7.26
CA VAL A 122 -13.07 -2.29 7.90
C VAL A 122 -13.69 -3.69 7.95
N LYS A 123 -13.47 -4.52 6.92
CA LYS A 123 -14.05 -5.87 6.85
C LYS A 123 -13.25 -6.91 7.61
N PHE A 124 -11.93 -6.78 7.68
CA PHE A 124 -11.08 -7.76 8.34
C PHE A 124 -10.89 -7.47 9.84
N TYR A 125 -10.63 -6.23 10.22
CA TYR A 125 -10.27 -5.86 11.60
C TYR A 125 -11.49 -5.34 12.38
N LYS A 126 -11.66 -5.76 13.64
CA LYS A 126 -12.60 -5.13 14.56
C LYS A 126 -11.95 -3.90 15.19
N TRP A 127 -12.63 -2.77 15.07
CA TRP A 127 -12.24 -1.50 15.68
C TRP A 127 -12.99 -1.27 17.00
N LYS A 128 -12.95 -2.25 17.92
CA LYS A 128 -13.60 -2.11 19.24
C LYS A 128 -12.63 -1.41 20.20
N GLY A 129 -13.04 -0.26 20.74
CA GLY A 129 -12.26 0.56 21.70
C GLY A 129 -11.63 1.82 21.07
N SER A 130 -10.95 2.62 21.88
CA SER A 130 -10.14 3.76 21.43
C SER A 130 -8.91 3.24 20.69
N PHE A 131 -8.82 3.47 19.38
CA PHE A 131 -7.62 3.17 18.61
C PHE A 131 -6.43 3.99 19.13
N SER A 132 -5.38 3.31 19.57
CA SER A 132 -4.15 3.92 20.07
C SER A 132 -2.97 3.48 19.20
N LEU A 133 -2.30 4.44 18.55
CA LEU A 133 -1.09 4.18 17.78
C LEU A 133 0.04 3.66 18.68
N SER A 134 0.13 4.14 19.92
CA SER A 134 1.13 3.71 20.90
C SER A 134 1.03 2.21 21.21
N ASP A 135 -0.21 1.73 21.41
CA ASP A 135 -0.46 0.31 21.70
C ASP A 135 -0.14 -0.56 20.49
N MET A 136 -0.49 -0.09 19.29
CA MET A 136 -0.17 -0.77 18.03
C MET A 136 1.35 -0.88 17.82
N PHE A 137 2.13 0.19 18.04
CA PHE A 137 3.59 0.12 17.95
C PHE A 137 4.19 -0.80 19.02
N THR A 138 3.60 -0.84 20.21
CA THR A 138 4.03 -1.74 21.29
C THR A 138 3.79 -3.20 20.92
N GLU A 139 2.64 -3.53 20.30
CA GLU A 139 2.37 -4.87 19.79
C GLU A 139 3.28 -5.24 18.60
N ILE A 140 3.51 -4.32 17.64
CA ILE A 140 4.45 -4.54 16.53
C ILE A 140 5.87 -4.80 17.03
N LYS A 141 6.30 -4.12 18.09
CA LYS A 141 7.60 -4.37 18.73
C LYS A 141 7.69 -5.79 19.29
N LYS A 142 6.60 -6.31 19.87
CA LYS A 142 6.50 -7.69 20.37
C LYS A 142 6.51 -8.71 19.23
N GLU A 143 5.98 -8.35 18.07
CA GLU A 143 6.01 -9.16 16.84
C GLU A 143 7.38 -9.10 16.11
N SER A 144 8.38 -8.37 16.63
CA SER A 144 9.73 -8.23 16.05
C SER A 144 9.79 -7.64 14.62
N HIS A 145 8.72 -7.00 14.15
CA HIS A 145 8.62 -6.39 12.81
C HIS A 145 8.61 -4.85 12.82
N LEU A 146 9.10 -4.24 13.90
CA LEU A 146 9.11 -2.78 14.06
C LEU A 146 10.03 -2.07 13.06
N ASN A 147 11.25 -2.61 12.84
CA ASN A 147 12.19 -2.02 11.88
C ASN A 147 11.64 -2.07 10.45
N ASP A 148 11.08 -3.22 10.04
CA ASP A 148 10.47 -3.38 8.71
C ASP A 148 9.30 -2.41 8.50
N SER A 149 8.49 -2.21 9.55
CA SER A 149 7.35 -1.32 9.52
C SER A 149 7.77 0.15 9.42
N ILE A 150 8.83 0.55 10.12
CA ILE A 150 9.41 1.90 10.01
C ILE A 150 10.02 2.12 8.63
N LEU A 151 10.78 1.14 8.11
CA LEU A 151 11.35 1.24 6.78
C LEU A 151 10.26 1.41 5.73
N LEU A 152 9.18 0.62 5.82
CA LEU A 152 8.02 0.74 4.93
C LEU A 152 7.36 2.11 5.04
N PHE A 153 7.22 2.64 6.26
CA PHE A 153 6.70 3.98 6.50
C PHE A 153 7.53 5.05 5.78
N ILE A 154 8.87 4.99 5.92
CA ILE A 154 9.80 5.92 5.27
C ILE A 154 9.69 5.83 3.75
N VAL A 155 9.64 4.63 3.18
CA VAL A 155 9.50 4.43 1.73
C VAL A 155 8.22 5.08 1.22
N TYR A 156 7.07 4.85 1.87
CA TYR A 156 5.82 5.48 1.44
C TYR A 156 5.84 7.01 1.62
N LEU A 157 6.43 7.50 2.72
CA LEU A 157 6.56 8.94 2.95
C LEU A 157 7.38 9.62 1.86
N LEU A 158 8.48 9.00 1.45
CA LEU A 158 9.35 9.49 0.39
C LEU A 158 8.61 9.53 -0.95
N LEU A 159 7.88 8.46 -1.30
CA LEU A 159 7.07 8.42 -2.53
C LEU A 159 5.94 9.46 -2.53
N CYS A 160 5.27 9.66 -1.39
CA CYS A 160 4.21 10.68 -1.26
C CYS A 160 4.79 12.09 -1.41
N THR A 161 5.93 12.36 -0.77
CA THR A 161 6.61 13.65 -0.85
C THR A 161 7.05 13.96 -2.28
N LEU A 162 7.66 12.97 -2.97
CA LEU A 162 8.04 13.12 -4.37
C LEU A 162 6.83 13.38 -5.26
N GLN A 163 5.75 12.62 -5.08
CA GLN A 163 4.51 12.80 -5.84
C GLN A 163 3.93 14.20 -5.63
N TRP A 164 3.95 14.72 -4.40
CA TRP A 164 3.45 16.06 -4.10
C TRP A 164 4.32 17.15 -4.73
N ILE A 165 5.64 17.05 -4.62
CA ILE A 165 6.56 18.03 -5.20
C ILE A 165 6.38 18.12 -6.72
N ILE A 166 6.45 16.98 -7.41
CA ILE A 166 6.37 16.94 -8.87
C ILE A 166 4.94 17.25 -9.33
N GLY A 167 3.92 16.72 -8.64
CA GLY A 167 2.52 17.00 -8.96
C GLY A 167 2.16 18.48 -8.80
N SER A 168 2.75 19.17 -7.82
CA SER A 168 2.57 20.63 -7.66
C SER A 168 3.17 21.45 -8.80
N MET A 169 4.18 20.92 -9.50
CA MET A 169 4.76 21.54 -10.69
C MET A 169 3.86 21.38 -11.92
N VAL A 170 3.00 20.36 -11.98
CA VAL A 170 2.05 20.14 -13.09
C VAL A 170 0.86 21.10 -13.02
N ILE A 171 0.50 21.56 -11.81
CA ILE A 171 -0.67 22.42 -11.57
C ILE A 171 -0.33 23.92 -11.75
N ARG A 172 0.95 24.29 -11.76
CA ARG A 172 1.43 25.66 -12.01
C ARG A 172 1.61 25.91 -13.50
#